data_AF-A0AA97E0U2-F1
#
_entry.id   AF-A0AA97E0U2-F1
#
_cell.length_a   1.000
_cell.length_b   1.000
_cell.length_c   1.000
_cell.angle_alpha   90.00
_cell.angle_beta   90.00
_cell.angle_gamma   90.00
#
_symmetry.space_group_name_H-M   'P 1'
#
loop_
_entity.id
_entity.type
_entity.pdbx_description
1 polymer ?
#
loop_
_entity_poly.entity_id
_entity_poly.type
_entity_poly.pdbx_seq_one_letter_code
_entity_poly.pdbx_strand_id
1 'polypeptide(L)'
;MYSRLTTASVESSPETLTEKLPAITNENGINLTVSQYPITVQWLLTDSSHKIEEQNQELAALEMLSARPVINLEQSETMLPQWLNMQRTGGISFTKGCYTGQEIVARMQYRGKSKKQLALFQSETPMETNQDILDKEGKNVGQVIKAAALSNGYLAQAIINTDPSEIDGFLIDNQTINHLSLPYSIDSAN
;
A
#
# COMPACT_ATOMS: atom_id res chain seq x y z
N MET A 1 0.13 9.32 4.54
CA MET A 1 -0.49 10.04 3.38
C MET A 1 -0.01 11.48 3.39
N TYR A 2 0.74 11.92 2.37
CA TYR A 2 1.20 13.32 2.26
C TYR A 2 0.32 14.07 1.27
N SER A 3 -0.26 15.20 1.68
CA SER A 3 -1.04 16.11 0.82
C SER A 3 -0.42 17.49 0.82
N ARG A 4 -0.08 18.02 -0.37
CA ARG A 4 0.38 19.40 -0.54
C ARG A 4 -0.83 20.30 -0.82
N LEU A 5 -1.11 21.22 0.09
CA LEU A 5 -2.11 22.27 -0.13
C LEU A 5 -1.47 23.42 -0.91
N THR A 6 -2.04 23.76 -2.06
CA THR A 6 -1.75 25.01 -2.78
C THR A 6 -2.82 26.02 -2.42
N THR A 7 -2.42 27.22 -2.01
CA THR A 7 -3.35 28.33 -1.78
C THR A 7 -3.98 28.71 -3.12
N ALA A 8 -5.30 28.51 -3.25
CA ALA A 8 -6.04 29.17 -4.32
C ALA A 8 -6.15 30.66 -3.94
N SER A 9 -5.83 31.54 -4.88
CA SER A 9 -5.94 33.00 -4.72
C SER A 9 -7.40 33.47 -4.80
N VAL A 10 -8.27 32.84 -4.00
CA VAL A 10 -9.66 33.25 -3.83
C VAL A 10 -9.76 33.88 -2.46
N GLU A 11 -9.99 35.19 -2.41
CA GLU A 11 -10.37 35.89 -1.19
C GLU A 11 -11.67 35.27 -0.67
N SER A 12 -11.57 34.39 0.32
CA SER A 12 -12.72 33.86 1.04
C SER A 12 -12.85 34.62 2.35
N SER A 13 -14.03 35.20 2.60
CA SER A 13 -14.33 35.81 3.89
C SER A 13 -14.66 34.71 4.89
N PRO A 14 -13.85 34.50 5.96
CA PRO A 14 -14.02 33.38 6.90
C PRO A 14 -15.39 33.34 7.58
N GLU A 15 -16.09 34.48 7.63
CA GLU A 15 -17.39 34.64 8.27
C GLU A 15 -18.55 33.99 7.48
N THR A 16 -18.32 33.64 6.21
CA THR A 16 -19.33 33.04 5.32
C THR A 16 -19.31 31.51 5.31
N LEU A 17 -18.39 30.88 6.05
CA LEU A 17 -18.24 29.43 6.10
C LEU A 17 -19.28 28.82 7.04
N THR A 18 -20.10 27.91 6.50
CA THR A 18 -21.18 27.21 7.22
C THR A 18 -20.67 26.25 8.29
N GLU A 19 -19.40 25.82 8.19
CA GLU A 19 -18.82 24.80 9.05
C GLU A 19 -17.44 25.26 9.56
N LYS A 20 -17.27 25.20 10.88
CA LYS A 20 -15.99 25.48 11.55
C LYS A 20 -15.47 24.17 12.12
N LEU A 21 -14.35 23.69 11.61
CA LEU A 21 -13.68 22.52 12.18
C LEU A 21 -13.00 22.90 13.50
N PRO A 22 -13.05 22.04 14.53
CA PRO A 22 -12.29 22.25 15.75
C PRO A 22 -10.80 22.33 15.43
N ALA A 23 -10.19 23.47 15.74
CA ALA A 23 -8.79 23.74 15.50
C ALA A 23 -8.09 24.13 16.82
N ILE A 24 -6.94 23.53 17.07
CA ILE A 24 -6.05 23.91 18.18
C ILE A 24 -4.79 24.52 17.55
N THR A 25 -4.55 25.79 17.83
CA THR A 25 -3.33 26.47 17.40
C THR A 25 -2.30 26.43 18.53
N ASN A 26 -1.07 26.05 18.21
CA ASN A 26 0.07 26.10 19.11
C ASN A 26 1.27 26.77 18.42
N GLU A 27 2.38 26.99 19.12
CA GLU A 27 3.57 27.66 18.55
C GLU A 27 4.13 26.95 17.31
N ASN A 28 3.85 25.66 17.17
CA ASN A 28 4.42 24.79 16.14
C ASN A 28 3.46 24.50 14.96
N GLY A 29 2.24 25.03 14.98
CA GLY A 29 1.29 24.84 13.89
C GLY A 29 -0.19 24.91 14.27
N ILE A 30 -1.02 24.38 13.39
CA ILE A 30 -2.47 24.27 13.55
C ILE A 30 -2.84 22.79 13.48
N ASN A 31 -3.42 22.27 14.55
CA ASN A 31 -4.01 20.94 14.61
C ASN A 31 -5.51 21.03 14.29
N LEU A 32 -5.91 20.49 13.15
CA LEU A 32 -7.31 20.38 12.75
C LEU A 32 -7.84 18.99 13.07
N THR A 33 -8.91 18.89 13.85
CA THR A 33 -9.60 17.61 14.06
C THR A 33 -10.69 17.46 13.02
N VAL A 34 -10.50 16.53 12.09
CA VAL A 34 -11.41 16.29 10.95
C VAL A 34 -12.50 15.28 11.31
N SER A 35 -12.19 14.34 12.20
CA SER A 35 -13.17 13.41 12.79
C SER A 35 -12.72 12.98 14.18
N GLN A 36 -13.68 12.68 15.06
CA GLN A 36 -13.45 12.08 16.37
C GLN A 36 -14.09 10.69 16.51
N TYR A 37 -14.81 10.21 15.50
CA TYR A 37 -15.48 8.92 15.52
C TYR A 37 -15.61 8.35 14.09
N PRO A 38 -15.39 7.04 13.89
CA PRO A 38 -14.97 6.03 14.88
C PRO A 38 -13.48 6.11 15.26
N ILE A 39 -12.72 6.94 14.56
CA ILE A 39 -11.30 7.20 14.82
C ILE A 39 -11.06 8.70 14.87
N THR A 40 -10.10 9.11 15.69
CA THR A 40 -9.63 10.49 15.72
C THR A 40 -8.70 10.73 14.53
N VAL A 41 -9.11 11.61 13.62
CA VAL A 41 -8.31 12.06 12.48
C VAL A 41 -7.89 13.49 12.73
N GLN A 42 -6.58 13.70 12.81
CA GLN A 42 -5.98 15.02 12.99
C GLN A 42 -5.05 15.35 11.83
N TRP A 43 -5.10 16.59 11.37
CA TRP A 43 -4.13 17.16 10.43
C TRP A 43 -3.28 18.19 11.15
N LEU A 44 -1.96 18.03 11.09
CA LEU A 44 -1.00 19.03 11.53
C LEU A 44 -0.60 19.89 10.33
N LEU A 45 -0.94 21.17 10.36
CA LEU A 45 -0.45 22.16 9.41
C LEU A 45 0.70 22.90 10.07
N THR A 46 1.89 22.75 9.51
CA THR A 46 3.12 23.39 9.99
C THR A 46 3.92 23.91 8.81
N ASP A 47 4.88 24.79 9.07
CA ASP A 47 5.78 25.26 8.02
C ASP A 47 6.76 24.17 7.58
N SER A 48 7.43 24.36 6.44
CA SER A 48 8.36 23.36 5.90
C SER A 48 9.65 23.18 6.72
N SER A 49 9.93 24.06 7.68
CA SER A 49 11.11 23.97 8.55
C SER A 49 10.89 23.00 9.71
N HIS A 50 9.62 22.72 10.06
CA HIS A 50 9.28 21.77 11.09
C HIS A 50 9.36 20.33 10.56
N LYS A 51 10.34 19.56 11.05
CA LYS A 51 10.43 18.13 10.76
C LYS A 51 9.41 17.38 11.61
N ILE A 52 8.55 16.61 10.95
CA ILE A 52 7.68 15.65 11.62
C ILE A 52 8.47 14.34 11.74
N GLU A 53 8.72 13.91 12.98
CA GLU A 53 9.27 12.59 13.27
C GLU A 53 8.11 11.62 13.51
N GLU A 54 8.08 10.53 12.75
CA GLU A 54 7.11 9.46 12.97
C GLU A 54 7.49 8.69 14.24
N GLN A 55 6.59 8.68 15.22
CA GLN A 55 6.81 8.03 16.52
C GLN A 55 6.23 6.62 16.58
N ASN A 56 5.28 6.29 15.71
CA ASN A 56 4.69 4.97 15.65
C ASN A 56 5.61 4.02 14.86
N GLN A 57 6.31 3.16 15.61
CA GLN A 57 7.21 2.14 15.06
C GLN A 57 6.47 1.13 14.15
N GLU A 58 5.16 0.98 14.31
CA GLU A 58 4.32 0.09 13.49
C GLU A 58 3.79 0.77 12.23
N LEU A 59 3.93 2.09 12.06
CA LEU A 59 3.29 2.79 10.94
C LEU A 59 3.70 2.18 9.59
N ALA A 60 4.99 1.84 9.44
CA ALA A 60 5.49 1.24 8.21
C ALA A 60 4.81 -0.11 7.89
N ALA A 61 4.47 -0.90 8.91
CA ALA A 61 3.73 -2.15 8.76
C ALA A 61 2.25 -1.89 8.47
N LEU A 62 1.62 -0.95 9.18
CA LEU A 62 0.22 -0.59 8.98
C LEU A 62 -0.03 0.01 7.59
N GLU A 63 0.90 0.80 7.05
CA GLU A 63 0.83 1.33 5.69
C GLU A 63 0.82 0.21 4.65
N MET A 64 1.45 -0.93 4.92
CA MET A 64 1.46 -2.08 4.01
C MET A 64 0.06 -2.67 3.81
N LEU A 65 -0.86 -2.52 4.77
CA LEU A 65 -2.25 -2.97 4.62
C LEU A 65 -3.00 -2.23 3.51
N SER A 66 -2.52 -1.05 3.08
CA SER A 66 -3.06 -0.36 1.90
C SER A 66 -2.81 -1.10 0.59
N ALA A 67 -1.94 -2.12 0.60
CA ALA A 67 -1.53 -2.91 -0.56
C ALA A 67 -1.07 -2.03 -1.75
N ARG A 68 -0.34 -0.96 -1.43
CA ARG A 68 0.34 -0.05 -2.37
C ARG A 68 1.84 -0.08 -2.07
N PRO A 69 2.59 -1.01 -2.67
CA PRO A 69 3.99 -1.26 -2.32
C PRO A 69 4.87 -0.06 -2.70
N VAL A 70 5.75 0.32 -1.78
CA VAL A 70 6.83 1.28 -2.02
C VAL A 70 8.05 0.50 -2.47
N ILE A 71 8.53 0.80 -3.68
CA ILE A 71 9.65 0.11 -4.31
C ILE A 71 10.94 0.87 -3.99
N ASN A 72 11.96 0.16 -3.51
CA ASN A 72 13.28 0.73 -3.24
C ASN A 72 14.23 0.56 -4.45
N LEU A 73 15.45 1.10 -4.34
CA LEU A 73 16.43 1.03 -5.43
C LEU A 73 16.85 -0.40 -5.79
N GLU A 74 16.98 -1.28 -4.79
CA GLU A 74 17.37 -2.69 -4.99
C GLU A 74 16.31 -3.48 -5.77
N GLN A 75 15.06 -3.07 -5.65
CA GLN A 75 13.91 -3.68 -6.31
C GLN A 75 13.62 -3.10 -7.70
N SER A 76 14.36 -2.08 -8.11
CA SER A 76 14.16 -1.41 -9.39
C SER A 76 14.26 -2.40 -10.55
N GLU A 77 13.37 -2.25 -11.55
CA GLU A 77 13.36 -3.07 -12.77
C GLU A 77 13.08 -4.57 -12.59
N THR A 78 12.78 -5.05 -11.38
CA THR A 78 12.52 -6.48 -11.11
C THR A 78 11.05 -6.89 -11.23
N MET A 79 10.13 -5.92 -11.27
CA MET A 79 8.68 -6.16 -11.18
C MET A 79 7.89 -5.38 -12.24
N LEU A 80 6.81 -5.98 -12.72
CA LEU A 80 5.85 -5.29 -13.58
C LEU A 80 4.77 -4.59 -12.74
N PRO A 81 4.25 -3.43 -13.19
CA PRO A 81 3.14 -2.73 -12.53
C PRO A 81 1.93 -3.64 -12.25
N GLN A 82 1.67 -4.62 -13.11
CA GLN A 82 0.55 -5.56 -12.92
C GLN A 82 0.72 -6.48 -11.73
N TRP A 83 1.96 -6.90 -11.45
CA TRP A 83 2.27 -7.74 -10.30
C TRP A 83 2.10 -6.97 -9.00
N LEU A 84 2.15 -5.63 -9.05
CA LEU A 84 1.89 -4.71 -7.94
C LEU A 84 0.42 -4.25 -7.89
N ASN A 85 -0.47 -4.86 -8.68
CA ASN A 85 -1.88 -4.49 -8.81
C ASN A 85 -2.13 -3.03 -9.26
N MET A 86 -1.19 -2.37 -9.94
CA MET A 86 -1.32 -0.95 -10.33
C MET A 86 -2.43 -0.69 -11.35
N GLN A 87 -2.80 -1.69 -12.15
CA GLN A 87 -3.97 -1.67 -13.03
C GLN A 87 -5.29 -1.54 -12.26
N ARG A 88 -5.34 -1.98 -11.00
CA ARG A 88 -6.52 -1.96 -10.13
C ARG A 88 -6.55 -0.72 -9.23
N THR A 89 -5.37 -0.21 -8.86
CA THR A 89 -5.23 0.90 -7.89
C THR A 89 -5.08 2.27 -8.54
N GLY A 90 -5.22 2.36 -9.87
CA GLY A 90 -5.15 3.60 -10.66
C GLY A 90 -3.73 4.02 -11.08
N GLY A 91 -2.74 3.15 -10.93
CA GLY A 91 -1.35 3.43 -11.31
C GLY A 91 -1.04 3.24 -12.81
N ILE A 92 -1.95 2.63 -13.56
CA ILE A 92 -1.84 2.44 -15.02
C ILE A 92 -3.07 3.03 -15.69
N SER A 93 -2.86 3.80 -16.75
CA SER A 93 -3.92 4.17 -17.68
C SER A 93 -3.63 3.51 -19.02
N PHE A 94 -4.58 2.71 -19.49
CA PHE A 94 -4.54 2.09 -20.82
C PHE A 94 -5.09 2.99 -21.91
N THR A 95 -5.61 4.17 -21.54
CA THR A 95 -6.26 5.13 -22.43
C THR A 95 -5.47 6.43 -22.60
N LYS A 96 -4.40 6.65 -21.82
CA LYS A 96 -3.51 7.80 -21.99
C LYS A 96 -2.60 7.63 -23.21
N GLY A 97 -1.95 8.73 -23.60
CA GLY A 97 -0.96 8.75 -24.68
C GLY A 97 0.29 7.90 -24.40
N CYS A 98 1.24 7.92 -25.33
CA CYS A 98 2.40 7.02 -25.30
C CYS A 98 3.31 7.25 -24.08
N TYR A 99 3.71 6.17 -23.40
CA TYR A 99 4.73 6.20 -22.34
C TYR A 99 5.72 5.02 -22.46
N THR A 100 6.91 5.20 -21.92
CA THR A 100 7.98 4.18 -21.96
C THR A 100 7.55 2.88 -21.32
N GLY A 101 7.81 1.75 -21.99
CA GLY A 101 7.47 0.41 -21.50
C GLY A 101 6.00 0.03 -21.66
N GLN A 102 5.16 0.89 -22.26
CA GLN A 102 3.73 0.60 -22.44
C GLN A 102 3.44 -0.65 -23.25
N GLU A 103 4.33 -1.04 -24.18
CA GLU A 103 4.12 -2.24 -24.99
C GLU A 103 4.10 -3.49 -24.11
N ILE A 104 5.03 -3.58 -23.16
CA ILE A 104 5.12 -4.69 -22.20
C ILE A 104 3.89 -4.66 -21.29
N VAL A 105 3.52 -3.47 -20.79
CA VAL A 105 2.36 -3.29 -19.92
C VAL A 105 1.06 -3.68 -20.64
N ALA A 106 0.85 -3.21 -21.86
CA ALA A 106 -0.33 -3.54 -22.66
C ALA A 106 -0.36 -5.02 -23.06
N ARG A 107 0.78 -5.60 -23.44
CA ARG A 107 0.86 -7.02 -23.81
C ARG A 107 0.48 -7.92 -22.65
N MET A 108 0.94 -7.61 -21.43
CA MET A 108 0.57 -8.30 -20.20
C MET A 108 -0.94 -8.24 -19.95
N GLN A 109 -1.57 -7.08 -20.16
CA GLN A 109 -3.02 -6.90 -20.00
C GLN A 109 -3.85 -7.70 -21.01
N TYR A 110 -3.48 -7.65 -22.29
CA TYR A 110 -4.34 -8.15 -23.38
C TYR A 110 -4.01 -9.56 -23.87
N ARG A 111 -2.76 -10.03 -23.69
CA ARG A 111 -2.29 -11.30 -24.28
C ARG A 111 -1.59 -12.21 -23.28
N GLY A 112 -0.90 -11.64 -22.29
CA GLY A 112 -0.06 -12.38 -21.37
C GLY A 112 -0.62 -12.38 -19.96
N LYS A 113 -1.87 -12.84 -19.72
CA LYS A 113 -2.48 -12.91 -18.38
C LYS A 113 -1.53 -13.63 -17.41
N SER A 114 -0.69 -12.89 -16.68
CA SER A 114 0.16 -13.45 -15.63
C SER A 114 -0.70 -13.69 -14.40
N LYS A 115 -0.57 -14.88 -13.80
CA LYS A 115 -1.14 -15.16 -12.48
C LYS A 115 -0.43 -14.39 -11.36
N LYS A 116 0.66 -13.65 -11.67
CA LYS A 116 1.40 -12.90 -10.66
C LYS A 116 0.62 -11.69 -10.17
N GLN A 117 0.46 -11.59 -8.86
CA GLN A 117 -0.22 -10.47 -8.20
C GLN A 117 0.32 -10.22 -6.80
N LEU A 118 0.09 -9.01 -6.32
CA LEU A 118 0.42 -8.60 -4.97
C LEU A 118 -0.58 -9.24 -4.00
N ALA A 119 -0.07 -9.81 -2.93
CA ALA A 119 -0.81 -10.38 -1.83
C ALA A 119 -0.29 -9.84 -0.49
N LEU A 120 -1.15 -9.89 0.53
CA LEU A 120 -0.84 -9.50 1.89
C LEU A 120 -0.78 -10.76 2.77
N PHE A 121 0.21 -10.80 3.66
CA PHE A 121 0.39 -11.88 4.60
C PHE A 121 0.64 -11.35 6.01
N GLN A 122 0.21 -12.13 6.98
CA GLN A 122 0.55 -11.97 8.39
C GLN A 122 1.21 -13.26 8.90
N SER A 123 2.23 -13.10 9.73
CA SER A 123 2.87 -14.22 10.42
C SER A 123 3.11 -13.87 11.89
N GLU A 124 3.11 -14.88 12.76
CA GLU A 124 3.63 -14.74 14.12
C GLU A 124 5.16 -14.76 14.15
N THR A 125 5.79 -15.28 13.09
CA THR A 125 7.23 -15.41 12.98
C THR A 125 7.85 -14.39 12.03
N PRO A 126 9.13 -14.05 12.23
CA PRO A 126 9.81 -13.06 11.39
C PRO A 126 9.71 -13.40 9.91
N MET A 127 9.35 -12.40 9.12
CA MET A 127 9.39 -12.45 7.67
C MET A 127 10.46 -11.46 7.16
N GLU A 128 11.14 -11.83 6.09
CA GLU A 128 12.19 -11.03 5.47
C GLU A 128 11.93 -10.84 3.98
N THR A 129 12.41 -9.73 3.44
CA THR A 129 12.38 -9.48 2.00
C THR A 129 13.14 -10.57 1.25
N ASN A 130 12.63 -10.96 0.08
CA ASN A 130 13.11 -12.03 -0.79
C ASN A 130 12.91 -13.47 -0.26
N GLN A 131 12.24 -13.67 0.89
CA GLN A 131 11.85 -15.01 1.33
C GLN A 131 10.83 -15.63 0.38
N ASP A 132 11.03 -16.91 0.07
CA ASP A 132 10.12 -17.70 -0.75
C ASP A 132 8.89 -18.10 0.04
N ILE A 133 7.72 -17.99 -0.60
CA ILE A 133 6.46 -18.48 -0.07
C ILE A 133 6.15 -19.81 -0.75
N LEU A 134 5.92 -20.83 0.05
CA LEU A 134 5.59 -22.18 -0.41
C LEU A 134 4.11 -22.49 -0.18
N ASP A 135 3.54 -23.39 -0.98
CA ASP A 135 2.29 -24.07 -0.63
C ASP A 135 2.54 -25.25 0.34
N LYS A 136 1.47 -25.91 0.76
CA LYS A 136 1.55 -27.09 1.64
C LYS A 136 2.25 -28.30 1.00
N GLU A 137 2.38 -28.34 -0.32
CA GLU A 137 3.12 -29.37 -1.05
C GLU A 137 4.62 -29.04 -1.15
N GLY A 138 5.03 -27.88 -0.65
CA GLY A 138 6.41 -27.41 -0.66
C GLY A 138 6.83 -26.74 -1.98
N LYS A 139 5.88 -26.44 -2.87
CA LYS A 139 6.15 -25.76 -4.13
C LYS A 139 6.19 -24.25 -3.91
N ASN A 140 7.15 -23.58 -4.54
CA ASN A 140 7.24 -22.12 -4.51
C ASN A 140 6.07 -21.48 -5.28
N VAL A 141 5.30 -20.67 -4.56
CA VAL A 141 4.12 -19.96 -5.05
C VAL A 141 4.25 -18.44 -4.98
N GLY A 142 5.40 -17.92 -4.58
CA GLY A 142 5.61 -16.48 -4.47
C GLY A 142 6.87 -16.10 -3.70
N GLN A 143 7.05 -14.80 -3.55
CA GLN A 143 8.18 -14.23 -2.82
C GLN A 143 7.76 -12.94 -2.10
N VAL A 144 8.26 -12.78 -0.87
CA VAL A 144 8.09 -11.57 -0.06
C VAL A 144 8.86 -10.42 -0.70
N ILE A 145 8.19 -9.29 -0.94
CA ILE A 145 8.83 -8.07 -1.45
C ILE A 145 9.07 -7.04 -0.34
N LYS A 146 8.30 -7.09 0.75
CA LYS A 146 8.51 -6.22 1.90
C LYS A 146 7.92 -6.87 3.13
N ALA A 147 8.64 -6.85 4.24
CA ALA A 147 8.15 -7.28 5.54
C ALA A 147 8.40 -6.18 6.58
N ALA A 148 7.53 -6.11 7.59
CA ALA A 148 7.67 -5.21 8.73
C ALA A 148 7.06 -5.84 9.99
N ALA A 149 7.65 -5.53 11.13
CA ALA A 149 7.17 -6.01 12.43
C ALA A 149 5.95 -5.23 12.93
N LEU A 150 5.09 -5.92 13.66
CA LEU A 150 4.02 -5.40 14.51
C LEU A 150 4.27 -5.87 15.95
N SER A 151 3.59 -5.26 16.92
CA SER A 151 3.62 -5.70 18.33
C SER A 151 3.23 -7.18 18.52
N ASN A 152 2.40 -7.72 17.63
CA ASN A 152 1.89 -9.10 17.70
C ASN A 152 2.25 -9.97 16.49
N GLY A 153 3.35 -9.67 15.79
CA GLY A 153 3.83 -10.50 14.68
C GLY A 153 4.44 -9.66 13.57
N TYR A 154 4.19 -10.05 12.33
CA TYR A 154 4.77 -9.45 11.14
C TYR A 154 3.69 -9.31 10.05
N LEU A 155 3.80 -8.24 9.27
CA LEU A 155 3.09 -8.06 8.02
C LEU A 155 4.05 -8.13 6.86
N ALA A 156 3.58 -8.73 5.77
CA ALA A 156 4.33 -8.78 4.52
C ALA A 156 3.45 -8.45 3.32
N GLN A 157 4.07 -7.79 2.36
CA GLN A 157 3.62 -7.72 0.99
C GLN A 157 4.47 -8.70 0.18
N ALA A 158 3.82 -9.49 -0.66
CA ALA A 158 4.47 -10.50 -1.48
C ALA A 158 3.88 -10.52 -2.89
N ILE A 159 4.67 -10.97 -3.86
CA ILE A 159 4.17 -11.32 -5.19
C ILE A 159 3.99 -12.83 -5.23
N ILE A 160 2.74 -13.27 -5.36
CA ILE A 160 2.40 -14.67 -5.55
C ILE A 160 2.13 -14.95 -7.03
N ASN A 161 2.37 -16.17 -7.49
CA ASN A 161 2.22 -16.59 -8.90
C ASN A 161 0.95 -17.44 -9.14
N THR A 162 -0.01 -17.35 -8.22
CA THR A 162 -1.20 -18.20 -8.14
C THR A 162 -2.42 -17.39 -7.67
N ASP A 163 -3.60 -17.96 -7.83
CA ASP A 163 -4.79 -17.46 -7.14
C ASP A 163 -4.79 -17.97 -5.69
N PRO A 164 -4.89 -17.10 -4.66
CA PRO A 164 -4.99 -17.55 -3.27
C PRO A 164 -6.15 -18.49 -2.98
N SER A 165 -7.23 -18.43 -3.77
CA SER A 165 -8.39 -19.33 -3.60
C SER A 165 -8.15 -20.74 -4.13
N GLU A 166 -7.10 -20.94 -4.95
CA GLU A 166 -6.71 -22.24 -5.51
C GLU A 166 -5.73 -23.00 -4.58
N ILE A 167 -5.36 -22.44 -3.42
CA ILE A 167 -4.33 -23.02 -2.53
C ILE A 167 -4.84 -23.19 -1.10
N ASP A 168 -4.54 -24.36 -0.51
CA ASP A 168 -4.98 -24.75 0.84
C ASP A 168 -4.19 -24.14 2.00
N GLY A 169 -3.24 -23.24 1.72
CA GLY A 169 -2.42 -22.56 2.71
C GLY A 169 -1.02 -22.17 2.19
N PHE A 170 -0.40 -21.23 2.90
CA PHE A 170 0.90 -20.68 2.57
C PHE A 170 1.87 -20.92 3.70
N LEU A 171 3.12 -21.18 3.35
CA LEU A 171 4.21 -21.47 4.28
C LEU A 171 5.42 -20.56 4.01
N ILE A 172 6.11 -20.16 5.08
CA ILE A 172 7.49 -19.67 5.06
C ILE A 172 8.27 -20.50 6.08
N ASP A 173 9.44 -21.02 5.69
CA ASP A 173 10.28 -21.87 6.55
C ASP A 173 9.50 -22.99 7.28
N ASN A 174 8.59 -23.64 6.55
CA ASN A 174 7.65 -24.66 7.03
C ASN A 174 6.64 -24.21 8.12
N GLN A 175 6.47 -22.91 8.33
CA GLN A 175 5.49 -22.33 9.24
C GLN A 175 4.33 -21.73 8.46
N THR A 176 3.10 -21.93 8.96
CA THR A 176 1.90 -21.41 8.31
C THR A 176 1.80 -19.90 8.48
N ILE A 177 1.55 -19.21 7.36
CA ILE A 177 1.28 -17.78 7.33
C ILE A 177 -0.16 -17.51 6.89
N ASN A 178 -0.74 -16.43 7.40
CA ASN A 178 -2.13 -16.05 7.13
C ASN A 178 -2.18 -15.11 5.92
N HIS A 179 -2.88 -15.53 4.87
CA HIS A 179 -3.19 -14.66 3.73
C HIS A 179 -4.31 -13.67 4.12
N LEU A 180 -4.09 -12.38 3.89
CA LEU A 180 -5.06 -11.32 4.19
C LEU A 180 -5.78 -10.87 2.92
N SER A 181 -7.03 -10.44 3.08
CA SER A 181 -7.79 -9.82 1.99
C SER A 181 -7.19 -8.46 1.60
N LEU A 182 -7.16 -8.16 0.30
CA LEU A 182 -6.75 -6.85 -0.18
C LEU A 182 -7.83 -5.80 0.11
N PRO A 183 -7.46 -4.52 0.32
CA PRO A 183 -8.40 -3.42 0.57
C PRO A 183 -9.13 -2.93 -0.70
N TYR A 184 -8.97 -3.63 -1.82
CA TYR A 184 -9.61 -3.33 -3.10
C TYR A 184 -9.96 -4.63 -3.84
N SER A 185 -10.97 -4.55 -4.70
CA SER A 185 -11.42 -5.70 -5.47
C SER A 185 -10.37 -6.17 -6.48
N ILE A 186 -10.15 -7.47 -6.48
CA ILE A 186 -9.50 -8.19 -7.56
C ILE A 186 -10.64 -8.75 -8.40
N ASP A 187 -10.95 -8.13 -9.53
CA ASP A 187 -11.84 -8.78 -10.49
C ASP A 187 -11.21 -10.12 -10.87
N SER A 188 -11.90 -11.21 -10.58
CA SER A 188 -11.53 -12.53 -11.07
C SER A 188 -11.53 -12.45 -12.59
N ALA A 189 -10.41 -12.85 -13.20
CA ALA A 189 -10.30 -12.83 -14.64
C ALA A 189 -11.34 -13.79 -15.24
N ASN A 190 -12.46 -13.26 -15.73
CA ASN A 190 -13.26 -13.95 -16.74
C ASN A 190 -12.43 -14.13 -18.02
#